data_AF-A0A660YXD0-F1
#
_entry.id   AF-A0A660YXD0-F1
#
_cell.length_a   1.000
_cell.length_b   1.000
_cell.length_c   1.000
_cell.angle_alpha   90.00
_cell.angle_beta   90.00
_cell.angle_gamma   90.00
#
_symmetry.space_group_name_H-M   'P 1'
#
loop_
_entity.id
_entity.type
_entity.pdbx_description
1 polymer ?
#
loop_
_entity_poly.entity_id
_entity_poly.type
_entity_poly.pdbx_seq_one_letter_code
_entity_poly.pdbx_strand_id
1 'polypeptide(L)' 'MFVFDERRVVTTNTKEELKHIAKCYYCRKPTTYYINCHNQDCDKLFVCCHDCKVEQDYCCAHECRKSTNKRKVYHG' A
#
# COMPACT_ATOMS: atom_id res chain seq x y z
N MET A 1 5.71 16.05 -18.86
CA MET A 1 5.32 15.31 -20.07
C MET A 1 5.83 13.88 -19.91
N PHE A 2 4.93 12.93 -19.64
CA PHE A 2 5.27 11.51 -19.55
C PHE A 2 4.58 10.77 -20.70
N VAL A 3 5.37 10.02 -21.47
CA VAL A 3 4.92 9.13 -22.55
C VAL A 3 4.74 7.74 -21.93
N PHE A 4 3.57 7.12 -22.12
CA PHE A 4 3.34 5.74 -21.68
C PHE A 4 3.43 4.81 -22.89
N ASP A 5 4.46 3.96 -22.89
CA ASP A 5 4.65 2.84 -23.80
C ASP A 5 3.73 1.66 -23.37
N GLU A 6 3.04 1.05 -24.33
CA GLU A 6 2.05 -0.03 -24.18
C GLU A 6 2.70 -1.36 -23.77
N ARG A 7 3.39 -1.39 -22.63
CA ARG A 7 3.98 -2.63 -22.13
C ARG A 7 2.87 -3.55 -21.62
N ARG A 8 2.51 -4.54 -22.45
CA ARG A 8 1.66 -5.68 -22.07
C ARG A 8 2.18 -6.28 -20.77
N VAL A 9 1.34 -6.24 -19.73
CA VAL A 9 1.65 -6.85 -18.43
C VAL A 9 1.60 -8.36 -18.59
N VAL A 10 2.75 -8.99 -18.74
CA VAL A 10 2.89 -10.44 -18.60
C VAL A 10 2.84 -10.76 -17.11
N THR A 11 1.99 -11.69 -16.71
CA THR A 11 1.92 -12.17 -15.33
C THR A 11 3.22 -12.89 -14.99
N THR A 12 4.17 -12.16 -14.41
CA THR A 12 5.39 -12.73 -13.86
C THR A 12 5.06 -13.31 -12.50
N ASN A 13 5.54 -14.54 -12.25
CA ASN A 13 5.30 -15.38 -11.06
C ASN A 13 3.92 -16.05 -11.00
N THR A 14 3.83 -17.25 -11.57
CA THR A 14 2.66 -18.15 -11.51
C THR A 14 2.58 -18.97 -10.24
N LYS A 15 3.68 -19.10 -9.49
CA LYS A 15 3.73 -19.83 -8.21
C LYS A 15 3.29 -18.94 -7.05
N GLU A 16 2.47 -19.46 -6.15
CA GLU A 16 1.93 -18.72 -4.99
C GLU A 16 3.06 -18.15 -4.12
N GLU A 17 4.14 -18.91 -3.92
CA GLU A 17 5.30 -18.47 -3.13
C GLU A 17 6.06 -17.29 -3.75
N LEU A 18 5.93 -17.06 -5.06
CA LEU A 18 6.60 -15.98 -5.79
C LEU A 18 5.70 -14.74 -5.99
N LYS A 19 4.43 -14.81 -5.60
CA LYS A 19 3.49 -13.67 -5.70
C LYS A 19 3.79 -12.58 -4.68
N HIS A 20 4.42 -12.92 -3.57
CA HIS A 20 4.65 -12.02 -2.45
C HIS A 20 6.13 -11.77 -2.20
N ILE A 21 6.56 -10.52 -2.42
CA ILE A 21 7.95 -10.09 -2.22
C ILE A 21 8.18 -9.41 -0.86
N ALA A 22 7.12 -9.17 -0.10
CA ALA A 22 7.18 -8.47 1.18
C ALA A 22 6.15 -9.03 2.19
N LYS A 23 6.16 -8.46 3.39
CA LYS A 23 5.24 -8.80 4.48
C LYS A 23 4.50 -7.54 4.92
N CYS A 24 3.22 -7.69 5.26
CA CYS A 24 2.38 -6.60 5.75
C CYS A 24 3.02 -5.98 6.99
N TYR A 25 3.04 -4.65 7.06
CA TYR A 25 3.62 -3.92 8.18
C TYR A 25 2.98 -4.25 9.53
N TYR A 26 1.68 -4.53 9.56
CA TYR A 26 0.91 -4.83 10.78
C TYR A 26 0.92 -6.31 11.15
N CYS A 27 0.33 -7.14 10.30
CA CYS A 27 0.08 -8.55 10.62
C CYS A 27 1.18 -9.50 10.11
N ARG A 28 2.18 -8.98 9.38
CA ARG A 28 3.29 -9.76 8.79
C ARG A 28 2.90 -10.83 7.77
N LYS A 29 1.62 -10.94 7.39
CA LYS A 29 1.17 -11.80 6.28
C LYS A 29 1.92 -11.43 4.99
N PRO A 30 2.33 -12.40 4.16
CA PRO A 30 2.93 -12.13 2.86
C PRO A 30 2.00 -11.27 2.00
N THR A 31 2.53 -10.18 1.43
CA THR A 31 1.79 -9.29 0.53
C THR A 31 2.76 -8.44 -0.30
N THR A 32 2.26 -7.84 -1.37
CA THR A 32 3.06 -6.98 -2.28
C THR A 32 2.43 -5.59 -2.45
N TYR A 33 1.33 -5.30 -1.75
CA TYR A 33 0.65 -4.00 -1.88
C TYR A 33 1.40 -2.93 -1.11
N TYR A 34 1.87 -1.92 -1.83
CA TYR A 34 2.41 -0.69 -1.27
C TYR A 34 1.32 0.37 -1.23
N ILE A 35 1.18 1.06 -0.10
CA ILE A 35 0.27 2.19 0.05
C ILE A 35 1.02 3.36 0.68
N ASN A 36 0.62 4.58 0.31
CA ASN A 36 1.03 5.79 1.01
C ASN A 36 0.16 5.96 2.26
N CYS A 37 0.80 6.25 3.40
CA CYS A 37 0.11 6.61 4.62
C CYS A 37 -0.85 7.75 4.37
N HIS A 38 -2.13 7.59 4.71
CA HIS A 38 -3.21 8.51 4.38
C HIS A 38 -3.08 9.91 4.97
N ASN A 39 -2.31 10.07 6.06
CA ASN A 39 -1.81 11.36 6.55
C ASN A 39 -0.83 11.98 5.53
N GLN A 40 -1.15 13.14 4.97
CA GLN A 40 -0.34 13.82 3.96
C GLN A 40 0.96 14.37 4.53
N ASP A 41 1.01 14.72 5.82
CA ASP A 41 2.23 15.20 6.46
C ASP A 41 3.26 14.07 6.64
N CYS A 42 2.77 12.83 6.78
CA CYS A 42 3.62 11.66 6.92
C CYS A 42 4.08 11.11 5.56
N ASP A 43 3.14 10.93 4.62
CA ASP A 43 3.36 10.38 3.26
C ASP A 43 4.26 9.13 3.15
N LYS A 44 4.42 8.40 4.26
CA LYS A 44 5.25 7.21 4.29
C LYS A 44 4.68 6.14 3.35
N LEU A 45 5.49 5.67 2.41
CA LEU A 45 5.19 4.49 1.61
C LEU A 45 5.50 3.22 2.42
N PHE A 46 4.52 2.32 2.58
CA PHE A 46 4.71 1.08 3.33
C PHE A 46 3.87 -0.07 2.75
N VAL A 47 4.28 -1.30 3.06
CA VAL A 47 3.59 -2.51 2.60
C VAL A 47 2.45 -2.86 3.55
N CYS A 48 1.23 -3.03 3.03
CA CYS A 48 0.06 -3.33 3.84
C CYS A 48 -0.91 -4.27 3.09
N CYS A 49 -1.43 -5.29 3.77
CA CYS A 49 -2.48 -6.13 3.18
C CYS A 49 -3.84 -5.40 3.18
N HIS A 50 -4.80 -5.94 2.41
CA HIS A 50 -6.11 -5.32 2.24
C HIS A 50 -6.88 -5.16 3.56
N ASP A 51 -6.86 -6.17 4.43
CA ASP A 51 -7.56 -6.11 5.71
C ASP A 51 -6.99 -4.99 6.60
N CYS A 52 -5.66 -4.98 6.77
CA CYS A 52 -5.01 -4.03 7.66
C CYS A 52 -5.07 -2.59 7.13
N LYS A 53 -5.09 -2.35 5.81
CA LYS A 53 -5.23 -0.96 5.32
C LYS A 53 -6.61 -0.38 5.67
N VAL A 54 -7.67 -1.19 5.63
CA VAL A 54 -9.03 -0.75 6.00
C VAL A 54 -9.12 -0.56 7.52
N GLU A 55 -8.63 -1.53 8.31
CA GLU A 55 -8.64 -1.45 9.78
C GLU A 55 -7.83 -0.26 10.33
N GLN A 56 -6.74 0.10 9.67
CA GLN A 56 -5.83 1.15 10.12
C GLN A 56 -6.09 2.51 9.43
N ASP A 57 -7.24 2.69 8.77
CA ASP A 57 -7.63 3.91 8.05
C ASP A 57 -6.55 4.39 7.07
N TYR A 58 -5.93 3.44 6.37
CA TYR A 58 -4.84 3.63 5.40
C TYR A 58 -3.63 4.39 5.98
N CYS A 59 -3.51 4.49 7.30
CA CYS A 59 -2.45 5.22 7.99
C CYS A 59 -1.41 4.27 8.57
N CYS A 60 -0.12 4.63 8.53
CA CYS A 60 0.97 3.79 9.02
C CYS A 60 1.06 3.69 10.56
N ALA A 61 0.37 4.57 11.29
CA ALA A 61 0.38 4.60 12.75
C ALA A 61 -0.91 5.24 13.30
N HIS A 62 -1.17 5.03 14.59
CA HIS A 62 -2.32 5.61 15.29
C HIS A 62 -2.31 7.15 15.30
N GLU A 63 -1.13 7.76 15.43
CA GLU A 63 -0.99 9.23 15.37
C GLU A 63 -1.41 9.79 14.00
N CYS A 64 -1.07 9.08 12.92
CA CYS A 64 -1.47 9.46 11.57
C CYS A 64 -2.98 9.39 11.35
N ARG A 65 -3.69 8.48 12.03
CA ARG A 65 -5.17 8.42 11.97
C ARG A 65 -5.84 9.64 12.62
N LYS A 66 -5.18 10.23 13.61
CA LYS A 66 -5.63 11.43 14.31
C LYS A 66 -5.27 12.72 13.57
N SER A 67 -4.49 12.64 12.49
CA SER A 67 -4.15 13.81 11.67
C SER A 67 -5.41 14.44 11.06
N THR A 68 -5.45 15.75 11.02
CA THR A 68 -6.46 16.53 10.29
C THR A 68 -6.15 16.60 8.80
N ASN A 69 -4.88 16.46 8.42
CA ASN A 69 -4.41 16.54 7.04
C ASN A 69 -4.37 15.16 6.38
N LYS A 70 -5.55 14.56 6.14
CA LYS A 70 -5.68 13.28 5.44
C LYS A 70 -6.05 13.49 3.97
N ARG A 71 -5.60 12.58 3.09
CA ARG A 71 -5.94 12.63 1.66
C ARG A 71 -7.46 12.58 1.50
N LYS A 72 -8.00 13.33 0.55
CA LYS A 72 -9.47 13.39 0.32
C LYS A 72 -10.05 12.08 -0.23
N VAL A 73 -9.21 11.23 -0.80
CA VAL A 73 -9.59 9.98 -1.45
C VAL A 73 -8.64 8.88 -0.97
N TYR A 74 -9.19 7.68 -0.71
CA TYR A 74 -8.37 6.50 -0.46
C TYR A 74 -7.77 6.02 -1.78
N HIS A 75 -6.44 6.06 -1.88
CA HIS A 75 -5.69 5.50 -2.99
C HIS A 75 -4.98 4.24 -2.49
N GLY A 76 -5.26 3.10 -3.12
CA GLY A 76 -4.62 1.81 -2.82
C GLY A 76 -5.59 0.65 -2.66
#